data_AF-A0A8T7GLJ5-F1
#
_entry.id   AF-A0A8T7GLJ5-F1
#
_cell.length_a   1.000
_cell.length_b   1.000
_cell.length_c   1.000
_cell.angle_alpha   90.00
_cell.angle_beta   90.00
_cell.angle_gamma   90.00
#
_symmetry.space_group_name_H-M   'P 1'
#
loop_
_entity.id
_entity.type
_entity.pdbx_description
1 polymer ?
#
loop_
_entity_poly.entity_id
_entity_poly.type
_entity_poly.pdbx_seq_one_letter_code
_entity_poly.pdbx_strand_id
1 'polypeptide(L)'
;MEKLELARTGKDEFLSFLEKEGIRFDLLIEGAIETAEEVHAGLKREDGSSLFLESHTWPVAMEVVRHYKSVNRSITGVEVASAILHDVMEDDERILDMYESKSYGFDAYLAYRFGSRVWKIATDLKIKPLDNCPGSTEAERKLRRFQEYCDMLLKADYDVKVIKLADRLNNMVFIKRVPGHNKIRRYLREAEDFYLAYAILPPKMPDFYYKIRQAYEDLQSMIYDNTTQ
;
A
#
# COMPACT_ATOMS: atom_id res chain seq x y z
N MET A 1 14.05 13.54 -17.36
CA MET A 1 12.94 12.80 -16.72
C MET A 1 13.52 11.52 -16.17
N GLU A 2 13.52 11.37 -14.85
CA GLU A 2 13.96 10.14 -14.19
C GLU A 2 12.90 9.06 -14.42
N LYS A 3 13.29 7.88 -14.90
CA LYS A 3 12.35 6.76 -15.03
C LYS A 3 11.89 6.35 -13.64
N LEU A 4 10.59 6.13 -13.45
CA LEU A 4 10.05 5.45 -12.26
C LEU A 4 10.53 4.00 -12.28
N GLU A 5 11.71 3.74 -11.72
CA GLU A 5 12.20 2.40 -11.49
C GLU A 5 11.90 1.99 -10.04
N LEU A 6 11.29 0.81 -9.89
CA LEU A 6 11.16 0.17 -8.59
C LEU A 6 12.56 -0.28 -8.14
N ALA A 7 13.17 0.47 -7.23
CA ALA A 7 14.31 -0.02 -6.49
C ALA A 7 13.83 -1.15 -5.56
N ARG A 8 14.48 -2.31 -5.61
CA ARG A 8 14.38 -3.27 -4.51
C ARG A 8 15.16 -2.64 -3.36
N THR A 9 14.47 -2.36 -2.26
CA THR A 9 15.08 -1.68 -1.13
C THR A 9 15.27 -2.67 0.00
N GLY A 10 16.51 -2.92 0.39
CA GLY A 10 16.79 -3.72 1.58
C GLY A 10 16.46 -2.96 2.86
N LYS A 11 16.30 -3.68 3.98
CA LYS A 11 16.06 -3.06 5.30
C LYS A 11 17.10 -2.00 5.66
N ASP A 12 18.38 -2.30 5.46
CA ASP A 12 19.47 -1.35 5.78
C ASP A 12 19.40 -0.07 4.93
N GLU A 13 19.00 -0.19 3.67
CA GLU A 13 18.79 0.95 2.78
C GLU A 13 17.58 1.77 3.22
N PHE A 14 16.50 1.11 3.63
CA PHE A 14 15.33 1.77 4.21
C PHE A 14 15.68 2.54 5.48
N LEU A 15 16.41 1.93 6.41
CA LEU A 15 16.86 2.58 7.65
C LEU A 15 17.79 3.76 7.36
N SER A 16 18.75 3.58 6.44
CA SER A 16 19.65 4.66 6.00
C SER A 16 18.88 5.82 5.36
N PHE A 17 17.81 5.51 4.61
CA PHE A 17 16.92 6.53 4.04
C PHE A 17 16.17 7.30 5.14
N LEU A 18 15.59 6.62 6.13
CA LEU A 18 14.91 7.29 7.25
C LEU A 18 15.85 8.26 7.97
N GLU A 19 17.07 7.82 8.28
CA GLU A 19 18.09 8.64 8.93
C GLU A 19 18.45 9.88 8.08
N LYS A 20 18.68 9.68 6.77
CA LYS A 20 18.98 10.77 5.83
C LYS A 20 17.85 11.80 5.75
N GLU A 21 16.61 11.36 5.83
CA GLU A 21 15.42 12.23 5.86
C GLU A 21 15.16 12.85 7.25
N GLY A 22 16.05 12.63 8.23
CA GLY A 22 15.93 13.15 9.59
C GLY A 22 14.80 12.52 10.39
N ILE A 23 14.36 11.31 10.02
CA ILE A 23 13.40 10.52 10.79
C ILE A 23 14.19 9.74 11.84
N ARG A 24 13.87 9.99 13.11
CA ARG A 24 14.47 9.25 14.22
C ARG A 24 13.92 7.81 14.20
N PHE A 25 14.83 6.84 14.14
CA PHE A 25 14.50 5.46 14.43
C PHE A 25 14.18 5.31 15.93
N ASP A 26 12.93 4.97 16.24
CA ASP A 26 12.42 4.80 17.59
C ASP A 26 11.77 3.41 17.77
N LEU A 27 11.36 3.11 19.00
CA LEU A 27 10.74 1.82 19.35
C LEU A 27 9.43 1.54 18.58
N LEU A 28 8.74 2.58 18.11
CA LEU A 28 7.50 2.42 17.35
C LEU A 28 7.82 1.94 15.93
N ILE A 29 8.81 2.55 15.27
CA ILE A 29 9.27 2.13 13.94
C ILE A 29 9.93 0.74 14.03
N GLU A 30 10.77 0.50 15.04
CA GLU A 30 11.41 -0.80 15.27
C GLU A 30 10.36 -1.91 15.41
N GLY A 31 9.36 -1.71 16.28
CA GLY A 31 8.29 -2.69 16.45
C GLY A 31 7.45 -2.90 15.18
N ALA A 32 7.28 -1.87 14.37
CA ALA A 32 6.54 -1.96 13.11
C ALA A 32 7.31 -2.80 12.09
N ILE A 33 8.63 -2.62 12.00
CA ILE A 33 9.50 -3.44 11.17
C ILE A 33 9.45 -4.89 11.63
N GLU A 34 9.61 -5.16 12.92
CA GLU A 34 9.55 -6.53 13.46
C GLU A 34 8.23 -7.22 13.11
N THR A 35 7.10 -6.51 13.26
CA THR A 35 5.78 -7.07 12.96
C THR A 35 5.60 -7.30 11.46
N ALA A 36 6.04 -6.38 10.61
CA ALA A 36 5.99 -6.58 9.16
C ALA A 36 6.88 -7.74 8.71
N GLU A 37 8.08 -7.89 9.31
CA GLU A 37 8.97 -9.01 9.06
C GLU A 37 8.33 -10.34 9.48
N GLU A 38 7.69 -10.38 10.65
CA GLU A 38 6.98 -11.57 11.17
C GLU A 38 5.85 -12.01 10.22
N VAL A 39 5.03 -11.06 9.76
CA VAL A 39 3.84 -11.33 8.94
C VAL A 39 4.20 -11.65 7.48
N HIS A 40 5.11 -10.88 6.88
CA HIS A 40 5.43 -10.98 5.46
C HIS A 40 6.70 -11.81 5.17
N ALA A 41 7.25 -12.52 6.16
CA ALA A 41 8.42 -13.38 5.99
C ALA A 41 8.23 -14.36 4.82
N GLY A 42 9.15 -14.31 3.85
CA GLY A 42 9.13 -15.19 2.68
C GLY A 42 7.91 -15.03 1.77
N LEU A 43 7.03 -14.05 2.01
CA LEU A 43 5.95 -13.70 1.09
C LEU A 43 6.56 -13.14 -0.20
N LYS A 44 6.05 -13.60 -1.33
CA LYS A 44 6.52 -13.21 -2.65
C LYS A 44 5.43 -12.44 -3.38
N ARG A 45 5.85 -11.53 -4.25
CA ARG A 45 4.97 -10.79 -5.15
C ARG A 45 4.46 -11.66 -6.30
N GLU A 46 3.69 -11.03 -7.17
CA GLU A 46 3.04 -11.62 -8.35
C GLU A 46 4.01 -12.26 -9.35
N ASP A 47 5.30 -11.91 -9.32
CA ASP A 47 6.33 -12.54 -10.14
C ASP A 47 6.83 -13.88 -9.56
N GLY A 48 6.37 -14.28 -8.37
CA GLY A 48 6.78 -15.50 -7.68
C GLY A 48 8.24 -15.49 -7.20
N SER A 49 8.94 -14.35 -7.26
CA SER A 49 10.38 -14.26 -6.96
C SER A 49 10.77 -13.08 -6.08
N SER A 50 10.18 -11.90 -6.28
CA SER A 50 10.48 -10.71 -5.51
C SER A 50 9.83 -10.82 -4.12
N LEU A 51 10.64 -10.66 -3.08
CA LEU A 51 10.17 -10.65 -1.70
C LEU A 51 9.29 -9.41 -1.44
N PHE A 52 8.22 -9.60 -0.67
CA PHE A 52 7.19 -8.59 -0.46
C PHE A 52 7.73 -7.36 0.28
N LEU A 53 8.53 -7.55 1.32
CA LEU A 53 9.09 -6.47 2.13
C LEU A 53 9.94 -5.50 1.27
N GLU A 54 10.89 -6.02 0.50
CA GLU A 54 11.85 -5.24 -0.28
C GLU A 54 11.27 -4.63 -1.55
N SER A 55 10.18 -5.18 -2.06
CA SER A 55 9.54 -4.70 -3.29
C SER A 55 8.24 -3.93 -3.04
N HIS A 56 7.66 -4.01 -1.85
CA HIS A 56 6.41 -3.37 -1.48
C HIS A 56 6.52 -2.55 -0.19
N THR A 57 6.67 -3.21 0.96
CA THR A 57 6.54 -2.58 2.28
C THR A 57 7.51 -1.41 2.48
N TRP A 58 8.81 -1.63 2.25
CA TRP A 58 9.79 -0.56 2.42
C TRP A 58 9.63 0.54 1.36
N PRO A 59 9.51 0.22 0.05
CA PRO A 59 9.27 1.25 -0.97
C PRO A 59 8.01 2.10 -0.71
N VAL A 60 6.91 1.51 -0.24
CA VAL A 60 5.68 2.25 0.11
C VAL A 60 5.96 3.21 1.27
N ALA A 61 6.59 2.73 2.36
CA ALA A 61 6.93 3.59 3.49
C ALA A 61 7.88 4.73 3.11
N MET A 62 8.88 4.48 2.26
CA MET A 62 9.74 5.55 1.73
C MET A 62 8.96 6.58 0.93
N GLU A 63 8.00 6.14 0.12
CA GLU A 63 7.20 7.03 -0.72
C GLU A 63 6.28 7.93 0.11
N VAL A 64 5.72 7.39 1.20
CA VAL A 64 5.01 8.17 2.21
C VAL A 64 5.92 9.25 2.80
N VAL A 65 7.12 8.89 3.26
CA VAL A 65 8.07 9.88 3.81
C VAL A 65 8.41 10.96 2.80
N ARG A 66 8.74 10.58 1.55
CA ARG A 66 9.05 11.53 0.46
C ARG A 66 7.90 12.50 0.23
N HIS A 67 6.66 12.02 0.26
CA HIS A 67 5.50 12.87 0.09
C HIS A 67 5.36 13.89 1.22
N TYR A 68 5.44 13.48 2.50
CA TYR A 68 5.35 14.43 3.62
C TYR A 68 6.44 15.50 3.55
N LYS A 69 7.66 15.11 3.17
CA LYS A 69 8.78 16.05 2.98
C LYS A 69 8.51 17.01 1.81
N SER A 70 8.02 16.52 0.67
CA SER A 70 7.79 17.34 -0.53
C SER A 70 6.74 18.43 -0.30
N VAL A 71 5.74 18.16 0.55
CA VAL A 71 4.68 19.12 0.91
C VAL A 71 4.95 19.87 2.23
N ASN A 72 6.17 19.74 2.78
CA ASN A 72 6.61 20.36 4.03
C ASN A 72 5.65 20.11 5.21
N ARG A 73 5.11 18.90 5.30
CA ARG A 73 4.27 18.45 6.42
C ARG A 73 5.11 17.68 7.43
N SER A 74 4.86 17.91 8.70
CA SER A 74 5.49 17.13 9.78
C SER A 74 5.13 15.66 9.65
N ILE A 75 6.14 14.81 9.80
CA ILE A 75 6.01 13.36 9.81
C ILE A 75 6.67 12.83 11.08
N THR A 76 6.04 11.86 11.73
CA THR A 76 6.48 11.23 12.96
C THR A 76 6.61 9.73 12.78
N GLY A 77 7.03 9.01 13.83
CA GLY A 77 7.04 7.56 13.84
C GLY A 77 5.66 6.94 13.57
N VAL A 78 4.56 7.64 13.85
CA VAL A 78 3.20 7.12 13.65
C VAL A 78 2.88 6.93 12.17
N GLU A 79 3.15 7.92 11.32
CA GLU A 79 2.88 7.82 9.89
C GLU A 79 3.81 6.78 9.23
N VAL A 80 5.07 6.72 9.67
CA VAL A 80 6.04 5.74 9.16
C VAL A 80 5.64 4.32 9.56
N ALA A 81 5.32 4.09 10.83
CA ALA A 81 4.83 2.79 11.32
C ALA A 81 3.54 2.37 10.60
N SER A 82 2.61 3.31 10.39
CA SER A 82 1.36 3.04 9.66
C SER A 82 1.62 2.63 8.20
N ALA A 83 2.61 3.25 7.54
CA ALA A 83 2.99 2.88 6.19
C ALA A 83 3.69 1.51 6.13
N ILE A 84 4.50 1.16 7.14
CA ILE A 84 5.10 -0.17 7.25
C ILE A 84 4.03 -1.24 7.46
N LEU A 85 3.02 -0.94 8.27
CA LEU A 85 1.98 -1.90 8.68
C LEU A 85 0.72 -1.87 7.81
N HIS A 86 0.73 -1.19 6.65
CA HIS A 86 -0.51 -0.94 5.91
C HIS A 86 -1.24 -2.20 5.44
N ASP A 87 -0.49 -3.27 5.12
CA ASP A 87 -1.03 -4.52 4.58
C ASP A 87 -1.07 -5.68 5.59
N VAL A 88 -0.53 -5.50 6.81
CA VAL A 88 -0.47 -6.59 7.81
C VAL A 88 -1.85 -7.08 8.25
N MET A 89 -2.88 -6.26 8.06
CA MET A 89 -4.26 -6.59 8.38
C MET A 89 -4.99 -7.34 7.24
N GLU A 90 -4.49 -7.29 6.01
CA GLU A 90 -5.06 -7.99 4.85
C GLU A 90 -4.55 -9.42 4.73
N ASP A 91 -3.28 -9.67 5.07
CA ASP A 91 -2.62 -10.98 4.98
C ASP A 91 -2.91 -11.91 6.18
N ASP A 92 -4.14 -11.78 6.70
CA ASP A 92 -4.73 -12.38 7.91
C ASP A 92 -4.59 -13.92 7.98
N GLU A 93 -4.61 -14.62 6.83
CA GLU A 93 -4.58 -16.10 6.80
C GLU A 93 -3.30 -16.71 7.39
N ARG A 94 -2.15 -16.00 7.38
CA ARG A 94 -0.91 -16.45 8.04
C ARG A 94 -0.82 -16.05 9.52
N ILE A 95 -1.55 -15.00 9.90
CA ILE A 95 -1.53 -14.42 11.24
C ILE A 95 -2.43 -15.23 12.19
N LEU A 96 -3.54 -15.78 11.68
CA LEU A 96 -4.50 -16.55 12.48
C LEU A 96 -3.83 -17.71 13.23
N ASP A 97 -2.96 -18.50 12.58
CA ASP A 97 -2.25 -19.61 13.23
C ASP A 97 -1.27 -19.15 14.34
N MET A 98 -0.69 -17.95 14.22
CA MET A 98 0.35 -17.45 15.14
C MET A 98 -0.24 -16.73 16.35
N TYR A 99 -1.36 -16.02 16.14
CA TYR A 99 -2.02 -15.18 17.15
C TYR A 99 -3.31 -15.80 17.72
N GLU A 100 -3.77 -16.98 17.27
CA GLU A 100 -4.75 -17.81 18.00
C GLU A 100 -4.32 -18.08 19.45
N SER A 101 -3.01 -18.04 19.72
CA SER A 101 -2.43 -18.18 21.07
C SER A 101 -2.55 -16.93 21.96
N LYS A 102 -2.84 -15.75 21.40
CA LYS A 102 -3.08 -14.51 22.18
C LYS A 102 -4.59 -14.34 22.35
N SER A 103 -5.06 -14.52 23.57
CA SER A 103 -6.48 -14.55 24.00
C SER A 103 -7.38 -13.36 23.60
N TYR A 104 -6.87 -12.37 22.85
CA TYR A 104 -7.53 -11.12 22.49
C TYR A 104 -7.50 -10.77 20.99
N GLY A 105 -6.84 -11.55 20.13
CA GLY A 105 -6.81 -11.35 18.67
C GLY A 105 -5.81 -10.29 18.15
N PHE A 106 -5.51 -10.35 16.85
CA PHE A 106 -4.47 -9.52 16.21
C PHE A 106 -4.82 -8.01 16.19
N ASP A 107 -6.10 -7.66 16.05
CA ASP A 107 -6.59 -6.28 16.18
C ASP A 107 -6.18 -5.63 17.51
N ALA A 108 -6.45 -6.32 18.62
CA ALA A 108 -6.12 -5.80 19.94
C ALA A 108 -4.60 -5.80 20.19
N TYR A 109 -3.85 -6.74 19.57
CA TYR A 109 -2.39 -6.69 19.58
C TYR A 109 -1.85 -5.43 18.90
N LEU A 110 -2.32 -5.10 17.70
CA LEU A 110 -1.89 -3.89 17.00
C LEU A 110 -2.27 -2.62 17.77
N ALA A 111 -3.50 -2.54 18.28
CA ALA A 111 -3.96 -1.40 19.04
C ALA A 111 -3.14 -1.19 20.33
N TYR A 112 -2.78 -2.28 21.02
CA TYR A 112 -1.95 -2.22 22.23
C TYR A 112 -0.51 -1.83 21.92
N ARG A 113 0.10 -2.43 20.88
CA ARG A 113 1.53 -2.25 20.57
C ARG A 113 1.81 -0.90 19.89
N PHE A 114 0.92 -0.43 19.01
CA PHE A 114 1.16 0.74 18.16
C PHE A 114 0.23 1.92 18.45
N GLY A 115 -0.75 1.73 19.33
CA GLY A 115 -1.75 2.73 19.66
C GLY A 115 -2.90 2.80 18.65
N SER A 116 -3.94 3.51 19.05
CA SER A 116 -5.21 3.58 18.31
C SER A 116 -5.07 4.23 16.92
N ARG A 117 -4.13 5.15 16.72
CA ARG A 117 -3.94 5.83 15.44
C ARG A 117 -3.42 4.89 14.36
N VAL A 118 -2.35 4.15 14.65
CA VAL A 118 -1.75 3.18 13.72
C VAL A 118 -2.74 2.06 13.42
N TRP A 119 -3.39 1.51 14.46
CA TRP A 119 -4.43 0.49 14.28
C TRP A 119 -5.58 0.98 13.41
N LYS A 120 -6.09 2.20 13.63
CA LYS A 120 -7.16 2.76 12.81
C LYS A 120 -6.76 2.89 11.34
N ILE A 121 -5.55 3.38 11.06
CA ILE A 121 -5.06 3.53 9.68
C ILE A 121 -4.94 2.15 9.01
N ALA A 122 -4.33 1.16 9.67
CA ALA A 122 -4.22 -0.20 9.13
C ALA A 122 -5.61 -0.83 8.88
N THR A 123 -6.57 -0.59 9.78
CA THR A 123 -7.95 -1.07 9.65
C THR A 123 -8.69 -0.40 8.50
N ASP A 124 -8.55 0.92 8.34
CA ASP A 124 -9.15 1.66 7.23
C ASP A 124 -8.58 1.19 5.89
N LEU A 125 -7.29 0.84 5.84
CA LEU A 125 -6.64 0.36 4.62
C LEU A 125 -7.03 -1.08 4.26
N LYS A 126 -7.49 -1.90 5.21
CA LYS A 126 -7.92 -3.28 4.99
C LYS A 126 -9.09 -3.39 4.01
N ILE A 127 -8.91 -4.15 2.94
CA ILE A 127 -9.98 -4.55 2.02
C ILE A 127 -10.81 -5.68 2.64
N LYS A 128 -12.13 -5.50 2.65
CA LYS A 128 -13.07 -6.52 3.15
C LYS A 128 -12.95 -7.84 2.36
N PRO A 129 -13.04 -9.00 3.02
CA PRO A 129 -13.21 -10.29 2.34
C PRO A 129 -14.39 -10.24 1.36
N LEU A 130 -14.23 -10.86 0.19
CA LEU A 130 -15.24 -10.77 -0.88
C LEU A 130 -16.58 -11.41 -0.46
N ASP A 131 -16.55 -12.42 0.42
CA ASP A 131 -17.73 -13.11 0.95
C ASP A 131 -18.60 -12.22 1.84
N ASN A 132 -18.02 -11.14 2.38
CA ASN A 132 -18.76 -10.16 3.19
C ASN A 132 -19.45 -9.09 2.33
N CYS A 133 -19.26 -9.11 1.00
CA CYS A 133 -19.81 -8.11 0.09
C CYS A 133 -21.13 -8.60 -0.53
N PRO A 134 -22.17 -7.74 -0.61
CA PRO A 134 -23.44 -8.10 -1.21
C PRO A 134 -23.31 -8.26 -2.74
N GLY A 135 -24.01 -9.24 -3.30
CA GLY A 135 -24.07 -9.47 -4.75
C GLY A 135 -24.41 -10.92 -5.09
N SER A 136 -25.11 -11.12 -6.21
CA SER A 136 -25.50 -12.43 -6.72
C SER A 136 -24.39 -13.08 -7.54
N THR A 137 -23.50 -12.28 -8.14
CA THR A 137 -22.33 -12.75 -8.88
C THR A 137 -21.01 -12.25 -8.27
N GLU A 138 -19.91 -12.96 -8.53
CA GLU A 138 -18.57 -12.53 -8.09
C GLU A 138 -18.19 -11.15 -8.65
N ALA A 139 -18.60 -10.85 -9.88
CA ALA A 139 -18.36 -9.56 -10.52
C ALA A 139 -19.09 -8.42 -9.78
N GLU A 140 -20.36 -8.62 -9.41
CA GLU A 140 -21.14 -7.66 -8.62
C GLU A 140 -20.51 -7.45 -7.23
N ARG A 141 -20.11 -8.53 -6.54
CA ARG A 141 -19.46 -8.42 -5.23
C ARG A 141 -18.16 -7.63 -5.31
N LYS A 142 -17.33 -7.88 -6.34
CA LYS A 142 -16.08 -7.14 -6.55
C LYS A 142 -16.34 -5.65 -6.82
N LEU A 143 -17.33 -5.34 -7.64
CA LEU A 143 -17.73 -3.95 -7.93
C LEU A 143 -18.21 -3.25 -6.66
N ARG A 144 -19.09 -3.88 -5.88
CA ARG A 144 -19.62 -3.33 -4.62
C ARG A 144 -18.52 -3.11 -3.61
N ARG A 145 -17.62 -4.09 -3.45
CA ARG A 145 -16.45 -3.95 -2.59
C ARG A 145 -15.59 -2.74 -2.97
N PHE A 146 -15.33 -2.57 -4.26
CA PHE A 146 -14.54 -1.43 -4.75
C PHE A 146 -15.23 -0.10 -4.45
N GLN A 147 -16.53 0.01 -4.74
CA GLN A 147 -17.33 1.22 -4.47
C GLN A 147 -17.36 1.58 -2.98
N GLU A 148 -17.65 0.62 -2.10
CA GLU A 148 -17.65 0.84 -0.65
C GLU A 148 -16.28 1.30 -0.13
N TYR A 149 -15.21 0.72 -0.68
CA TYR A 149 -13.85 1.08 -0.31
C TYR A 149 -13.48 2.49 -0.80
N CYS A 150 -13.87 2.86 -2.02
CA CYS A 150 -13.74 4.24 -2.52
C CYS A 150 -14.49 5.23 -1.63
N ASP A 151 -15.72 4.92 -1.22
CA ASP A 151 -16.53 5.78 -0.34
C ASP A 151 -15.88 6.00 1.03
N MET A 152 -15.22 4.97 1.57
CA MET A 152 -14.45 5.07 2.80
C MET A 152 -13.21 5.96 2.58
N LEU A 153 -12.43 5.69 1.52
CA LEU A 153 -11.22 6.46 1.20
C LEU A 153 -11.50 7.96 1.00
N LEU A 154 -12.62 8.31 0.35
CA LEU A 154 -13.02 9.71 0.18
C LEU A 154 -13.26 10.46 1.49
N LYS A 155 -13.59 9.73 2.57
CA LYS A 155 -13.84 10.27 3.91
C LYS A 155 -12.64 10.08 4.85
N ALA A 156 -11.61 9.37 4.39
CA ALA A 156 -10.48 9.00 5.20
C ALA A 156 -9.55 10.18 5.47
N ASP A 157 -8.79 10.07 6.54
CA ASP A 157 -7.82 11.09 6.91
C ASP A 157 -6.66 11.17 5.90
N TYR A 158 -5.94 12.29 5.97
CA TYR A 158 -4.78 12.56 5.13
C TYR A 158 -3.81 11.38 5.04
N ASP A 159 -3.45 10.79 6.17
CA ASP A 159 -2.42 9.75 6.25
C ASP A 159 -2.87 8.47 5.52
N VAL A 160 -4.15 8.08 5.64
CA VAL A 160 -4.75 6.95 4.90
C VAL A 160 -4.67 7.20 3.40
N LYS A 161 -5.00 8.43 2.97
CA LYS A 161 -4.91 8.82 1.56
C LYS A 161 -3.48 8.74 1.02
N VAL A 162 -2.49 9.26 1.75
CA VAL A 162 -1.08 9.21 1.35
C VAL A 162 -0.61 7.77 1.21
N ILE A 163 -0.85 6.93 2.22
CA ILE A 163 -0.43 5.54 2.21
C ILE A 163 -1.11 4.79 1.06
N LYS A 164 -2.40 5.01 0.83
CA LYS A 164 -3.11 4.31 -0.26
C LYS A 164 -2.62 4.70 -1.65
N LEU A 165 -2.29 5.97 -1.87
CA LEU A 165 -1.72 6.40 -3.15
C LEU A 165 -0.30 5.86 -3.34
N ALA A 166 0.51 5.79 -2.27
CA ALA A 166 1.84 5.18 -2.30
C ALA A 166 1.78 3.67 -2.61
N ASP A 167 0.91 2.93 -1.91
CA ASP A 167 0.60 1.52 -2.19
C ASP A 167 0.20 1.34 -3.67
N ARG A 168 -0.81 2.09 -4.12
CA ARG A 168 -1.31 1.99 -5.51
C ARG A 168 -0.21 2.25 -6.53
N LEU A 169 0.60 3.29 -6.32
CA LEU A 169 1.72 3.60 -7.18
C LEU A 169 2.72 2.45 -7.24
N ASN A 170 3.15 1.92 -6.09
CA ASN A 170 4.07 0.78 -6.03
C ASN A 170 3.50 -0.42 -6.80
N ASN A 171 2.24 -0.75 -6.58
CA ASN A 171 1.54 -1.86 -7.23
C ASN A 171 1.49 -1.71 -8.76
N MET A 172 1.22 -0.51 -9.26
CA MET A 172 1.20 -0.24 -10.70
C MET A 172 2.61 -0.31 -11.33
N VAL A 173 3.62 0.24 -10.66
CA VAL A 173 5.01 0.19 -11.13
C VAL A 173 5.55 -1.25 -11.09
N PHE A 174 5.22 -2.03 -10.06
CA PHE A 174 5.65 -3.42 -9.94
C PHE A 174 5.07 -4.28 -11.05
N ILE A 175 3.74 -4.24 -11.26
CA ILE A 175 3.07 -5.16 -12.18
C ILE A 175 3.50 -4.96 -13.65
N LYS A 176 4.02 -3.78 -13.99
CA LYS A 176 4.65 -3.50 -15.29
C LYS A 176 5.75 -4.51 -15.65
N ARG A 177 6.43 -5.06 -14.63
CA ARG A 177 7.52 -6.04 -14.80
C ARG A 177 7.01 -7.48 -14.93
N VAL A 178 5.70 -7.71 -14.85
CA VAL A 178 5.05 -9.03 -14.96
C VAL A 178 4.07 -9.02 -16.14
N PRO A 179 4.57 -9.08 -17.39
CA PRO A 179 3.74 -8.96 -18.58
C PRO A 179 2.63 -10.02 -18.62
N GLY A 180 1.45 -9.64 -19.11
CA GLY A 180 0.31 -10.55 -19.26
C GLY A 180 -0.44 -10.87 -17.95
N HIS A 181 -0.01 -10.35 -16.79
CA HIS A 181 -0.71 -10.61 -15.54
C HIS A 181 -2.11 -9.98 -15.54
N ASN A 182 -3.12 -10.74 -15.09
CA ASN A 182 -4.52 -10.31 -15.04
C ASN A 182 -4.77 -9.04 -14.20
N LYS A 183 -3.86 -8.66 -13.30
CA LYS A 183 -3.96 -7.48 -12.43
C LYS A 183 -3.74 -6.19 -13.22
N ILE A 184 -3.04 -6.22 -14.36
CA ILE A 184 -2.79 -5.03 -15.20
C ILE A 184 -4.12 -4.38 -15.62
N ARG A 185 -5.04 -5.16 -16.21
CA ARG A 185 -6.37 -4.67 -16.63
C ARG A 185 -7.22 -4.19 -15.45
N ARG A 186 -7.05 -4.79 -14.27
CA ARG A 186 -7.74 -4.36 -13.05
C ARG A 186 -7.20 -3.00 -12.59
N TYR A 187 -5.88 -2.83 -12.51
CA TYR A 187 -5.26 -1.60 -12.05
C TYR A 187 -5.50 -0.41 -12.99
N LEU A 188 -5.53 -0.64 -14.31
CA LEU A 188 -5.92 0.40 -15.26
C LEU A 188 -7.35 0.90 -15.02
N ARG A 189 -8.32 -0.02 -14.92
CA ARG A 189 -9.73 0.34 -14.64
C ARG A 189 -9.88 1.08 -13.31
N GLU A 190 -9.31 0.55 -12.23
CA GLU A 190 -9.38 1.20 -10.92
C GLU A 190 -8.69 2.58 -10.90
N ALA A 191 -7.63 2.77 -11.69
CA ALA A 191 -6.95 4.05 -11.83
C ALA A 191 -7.84 5.09 -12.55
N GLU A 192 -8.51 4.69 -13.63
CA GLU A 192 -9.48 5.52 -14.37
C GLU A 192 -10.70 5.84 -13.51
N ASP A 193 -11.27 4.83 -12.86
CA ASP A 193 -12.50 4.95 -12.09
C ASP A 193 -12.30 5.78 -10.82
N PHE A 194 -11.11 5.76 -10.22
CA PHE A 194 -10.90 6.36 -8.91
C PHE A 194 -9.53 7.02 -8.71
N TYR A 195 -8.41 6.29 -8.80
CA TYR A 195 -7.15 6.78 -8.19
C TYR A 195 -6.58 8.04 -8.84
N LEU A 196 -6.79 8.26 -10.15
CA LEU A 196 -6.40 9.51 -10.81
C LEU A 196 -7.17 10.71 -10.25
N ALA A 197 -8.48 10.57 -10.10
CA ALA A 197 -9.34 11.61 -9.52
C ALA A 197 -9.04 11.79 -8.02
N TYR A 198 -8.83 10.68 -7.29
CA TYR A 198 -8.57 10.70 -5.86
C TYR A 198 -7.34 11.55 -5.51
N ALA A 199 -6.27 11.48 -6.31
CA ALA A 199 -5.08 12.31 -6.12
C ALA A 199 -5.31 13.82 -6.32
N ILE A 200 -6.31 14.24 -7.12
CA ILE A 200 -6.60 15.65 -7.39
C ILE A 200 -7.77 16.23 -6.57
N LEU A 201 -8.54 15.37 -5.90
CA LEU A 201 -9.55 15.78 -4.93
C LEU A 201 -8.88 16.27 -3.63
N PRO A 202 -9.49 17.22 -2.89
CA PRO A 202 -8.95 17.67 -1.60
C PRO A 202 -8.76 16.52 -0.59
N PRO A 203 -7.69 16.52 0.23
CA PRO A 203 -6.48 17.32 0.06
C PRO A 203 -5.73 16.86 -1.21
N LYS A 204 -5.32 17.82 -2.05
CA LYS A 204 -4.69 17.52 -3.35
C LYS A 204 -3.27 17.00 -3.15
N MET A 205 -2.88 16.00 -3.93
CA MET A 205 -1.56 15.38 -3.91
C MET A 205 -0.99 15.34 -5.34
N PRO A 206 -0.53 16.51 -5.85
CA PRO A 206 -0.13 16.65 -7.26
C PRO A 206 1.08 15.80 -7.65
N ASP A 207 1.96 15.50 -6.69
CA ASP A 207 3.09 14.60 -6.88
C ASP A 207 2.63 13.16 -7.10
N PHE A 208 1.68 12.66 -6.31
CA PHE A 208 1.07 11.36 -6.55
C PHE A 208 0.26 11.32 -7.84
N TYR A 209 -0.49 12.39 -8.16
CA TYR A 209 -1.21 12.47 -9.43
C TYR A 209 -0.27 12.27 -10.62
N TYR A 210 0.85 13.01 -10.65
CA TYR A 210 1.83 12.89 -11.72
C TYR A 210 2.38 11.46 -11.82
N LYS A 211 2.80 10.86 -10.70
CA LYS A 211 3.39 9.52 -10.67
C LYS A 211 2.39 8.42 -11.06
N ILE A 212 1.16 8.48 -10.56
CA ILE A 212 0.10 7.52 -10.89
C ILE A 212 -0.32 7.67 -12.35
N ARG A 213 -0.42 8.90 -12.87
CA ARG A 213 -0.70 9.16 -14.28
C ARG A 213 0.37 8.55 -15.18
N GLN A 214 1.64 8.75 -14.85
CA GLN A 214 2.74 8.15 -15.59
C GLN A 214 2.71 6.62 -15.53
N ALA A 215 2.47 6.03 -14.36
CA ALA A 215 2.35 4.58 -14.21
C ALA A 215 1.14 4.01 -14.99
N TYR A 216 0.02 4.74 -15.05
CA TYR A 216 -1.15 4.39 -15.85
C TYR A 216 -0.81 4.37 -17.36
N GLU A 217 -0.19 5.43 -17.88
CA GLU A 217 0.18 5.53 -19.30
C GLU A 217 1.20 4.44 -19.69
N ASP A 218 2.14 4.15 -18.79
CA ASP A 218 3.10 3.05 -18.93
C ASP A 218 2.43 1.67 -19.00
N LEU A 219 1.43 1.41 -18.16
CA LEU A 219 0.69 0.14 -18.20
C LEU A 219 -0.23 0.06 -19.43
N GLN A 220 -0.79 1.19 -19.85
CA GLN A 220 -1.67 1.26 -21.00
C GLN A 220 -0.92 0.95 -22.30
N SER A 221 0.28 1.52 -22.48
CA SER A 221 1.11 1.24 -23.67
C SER A 221 1.46 -0.24 -23.82
N MET A 222 1.72 -0.95 -22.71
CA MET A 222 1.97 -2.39 -22.75
C MET A 222 0.79 -3.22 -23.28
N ILE A 223 -0.46 -2.78 -23.11
CA ILE A 223 -1.62 -3.50 -23.66
C ILE A 223 -1.69 -3.32 -25.18
N TYR A 224 -1.45 -2.10 -25.67
CA TYR A 224 -1.48 -1.79 -27.10
C TYR A 224 -0.36 -2.49 -27.87
N ASP A 225 0.85 -2.57 -27.31
CA ASP A 225 1.97 -3.26 -27.95
C ASP A 225 1.72 -4.78 -28.08
N ASN A 226 1.00 -5.39 -27.12
CA ASN A 226 0.64 -6.80 -27.14
C ASN A 226 -0.60 -7.13 -28.01
N THR A 227 -1.32 -6.12 -28.53
CA THR A 227 -2.46 -6.33 -29.44
C THR A 227 -2.12 -6.08 -30.91
N THR A 228 -0.88 -5.65 -31.20
CA THR A 228 -0.39 -5.34 -32.55
C THR A 228 0.63 -6.38 -33.06
N GLN A 229 0.86 -7.47 -32.31
CA GLN A 229 1.58 -8.68 -32.73
C GLN A 229 0.60 -9.83 -32.93
#